data_AF-A0AA49EX37-F1
#
_entry.id   AF-A0AA49EX37-F1
#
_cell.length_a   1.000
_cell.length_b   1.000
_cell.length_c   1.000
_cell.angle_alpha   90.00
_cell.angle_beta   90.00
_cell.angle_gamma   90.00
#
_symmetry.space_group_name_H-M   'P 1'
#
loop_
_entity.id
_entity.type
_entity.pdbx_description
1 polymer ?
#
loop_
_entity_poly.entity_id
_entity_poly.type
_entity_poly.pdbx_seq_one_letter_code
_entity_poly.pdbx_strand_id
1 'polypeptide(L)' 'MKQYWVIENHLDRGFYLMSEDIPEEELGEVEAPYEMCGDYDSIIGQFSNWKQLKKEMTDDEGWCPYSDEYLQSVFEEDNQ' A
#
# COMPACT_ATOMS: atom_id res chain seq x y z
N MET A 1 12.62 0.48 -13.27
CA MET A 1 12.22 1.34 -12.14
C MET A 1 11.97 0.38 -10.99
N LYS A 2 12.52 0.65 -9.80
CA LYS A 2 12.30 -0.20 -8.63
C LYS A 2 10.80 -0.23 -8.31
N GLN A 3 10.22 -1.41 -8.14
CA GLN A 3 8.84 -1.57 -7.67
C GLN A 3 8.85 -1.94 -6.19
N TYR A 4 7.74 -1.67 -5.53
CA TYR A 4 7.53 -1.96 -4.13
C TYR A 4 6.18 -2.60 -3.95
N TRP A 5 6.12 -3.64 -3.14
CA TRP A 5 4.85 -4.06 -2.55
C TRP A 5 4.40 -2.97 -1.57
N VAL A 6 3.18 -2.48 -1.74
CA VAL A 6 2.54 -1.55 -0.81
C VAL A 6 1.55 -2.34 0.03
N ILE A 7 1.77 -2.29 1.34
CA ILE A 7 0.89 -2.91 2.34
C ILE A 7 0.30 -1.80 3.19
N GLU A 8 -1.02 -1.81 3.36
CA GLU A 8 -1.70 -1.02 4.38
C GLU A 8 -1.68 -1.80 5.69
N ASN A 9 -1.20 -1.18 6.77
CA ASN A 9 -1.31 -1.75 8.10
C ASN A 9 -2.51 -1.13 8.83
N HIS A 10 -3.42 -1.96 9.32
CA HIS A 10 -4.64 -1.49 9.98
C HIS A 10 -4.41 -0.90 11.38
N LEU A 11 -3.36 -1.33 12.07
CA LEU A 11 -3.10 -0.93 13.47
C LEU A 11 -2.65 0.52 13.56
N ASP A 12 -1.84 0.98 12.60
CA ASP A 12 -1.34 2.34 12.53
C ASP A 12 -1.89 3.16 11.35
N ARG A 13 -2.68 2.53 10.46
CA ARG A 13 -3.16 3.11 9.19
C ARG A 13 -2.00 3.58 8.30
N GLY A 14 -0.87 2.88 8.43
CA GLY A 14 0.41 3.09 7.78
C GLY A 14 0.48 2.44 6.39
N PHE A 15 1.23 3.03 5.45
CA PHE A 15 1.70 2.30 4.27
C PHE A 15 3.15 1.87 4.44
N TYR A 16 3.41 0.62 4.12
CA TYR A 16 4.73 0.02 4.17
C TYR A 16 5.18 -0.38 2.77
N LEU A 17 6.39 0.04 2.41
CA LEU A 17 7.05 -0.35 1.17
C LEU A 17 7.94 -1.57 1.43
N MET A 18 7.68 -2.64 0.70
CA MET A 18 8.42 -3.90 0.78
C MET A 18 9.09 -4.19 -0.56
N SER A 19 10.21 -4.92 -0.53
CA SER A 19 10.98 -5.22 -1.75
C SER A 19 10.16 -6.03 -2.75
N GLU A 20 10.24 -5.70 -4.04
CA GLU A 20 9.61 -6.47 -5.13
C GLU A 20 10.07 -7.93 -5.20
N ASP A 21 11.26 -8.24 -4.67
CA ASP A 21 11.82 -9.60 -4.65
C ASP A 21 11.10 -10.54 -3.67
N ILE A 22 10.29 -10.01 -2.76
CA ILE A 22 9.52 -10.82 -1.82
C ILE A 22 8.36 -11.47 -2.59
N PRO A 23 8.26 -12.81 -2.62
CA PRO A 23 7.14 -13.47 -3.28
C PRO A 23 5.84 -13.15 -2.54
N GLU A 24 4.73 -13.01 -3.27
CA GLU A 24 3.42 -12.65 -2.69
C GLU A 24 2.98 -13.63 -1.59
N GLU A 25 3.31 -14.91 -1.74
CA GLU A 25 3.06 -15.97 -0.74
C GLU A 25 3.80 -15.73 0.59
N GLU A 26 4.94 -15.02 0.58
CA GLU A 26 5.71 -14.63 1.77
C GLU A 26 5.26 -13.29 2.36
N LEU A 27 4.33 -12.57 1.71
CA LEU A 27 3.62 -11.42 2.31
C LEU A 27 2.53 -11.88 3.32
N GLY A 28 2.48 -13.19 3.59
CA GLY A 28 1.45 -13.88 4.36
C GLY A 28 1.19 -13.35 5.77
N GLU A 29 -0.10 -13.38 6.12
CA GLU A 29 -0.85 -12.81 7.26
C GLU A 29 -1.63 -11.51 6.99
N VAL A 30 -1.36 -10.85 5.86
CA VAL A 30 -2.16 -9.73 5.34
C VAL A 30 -3.35 -10.28 4.51
N GLU A 31 -4.10 -11.23 5.08
CA GLU A 31 -5.30 -11.79 4.46
C GLU A 31 -6.53 -11.31 5.23
N ALA A 32 -7.13 -10.22 4.77
CA ALA A 32 -8.55 -10.04 4.99
C ALA A 32 -9.27 -9.66 3.70
N PRO A 33 -10.50 -10.17 3.50
CA PRO A 33 -11.35 -9.72 2.42
C PRO A 33 -11.75 -8.26 2.65
N TYR A 34 -11.68 -7.48 1.57
CA TYR A 34 -12.18 -6.12 1.40
C TYR A 34 -13.64 -5.95 1.85
N GLU A 35 -13.89 -5.79 3.15
CA GLU A 35 -15.24 -5.44 3.62
C GLU A 35 -15.30 -4.08 4.32
N MET A 36 -14.24 -3.60 4.97
CA MET A 36 -14.21 -2.25 5.57
C MET A 36 -12.78 -1.70 5.66
N CYS A 37 -12.60 -0.45 5.25
CA CYS A 37 -11.31 0.24 5.34
C CYS A 37 -10.74 0.21 6.76
N GLY A 38 -9.46 -0.17 6.87
CA GLY A 38 -8.67 0.00 8.09
C GLY A 38 -9.03 -0.95 9.22
N ASP A 39 -9.78 -2.02 8.92
CA ASP A 39 -10.07 -3.10 9.87
C ASP A 39 -9.05 -4.24 9.78
N TYR A 40 -8.27 -4.31 8.69
CA TYR A 40 -7.31 -5.39 8.44
C TYR A 40 -6.09 -4.94 7.64
N ASP A 41 -4.96 -5.60 7.87
CA ASP A 41 -3.79 -5.41 7.01
C ASP A 41 -4.18 -5.84 5.59
N SER A 42 -3.85 -5.01 4.59
CA SER A 42 -4.22 -5.24 3.20
C SER A 42 -3.04 -5.10 2.24
N ILE A 43 -2.85 -6.09 1.36
CA ILE A 43 -1.90 -6.00 0.24
C ILE A 43 -2.59 -5.21 -0.86
N ILE A 44 -2.08 -4.02 -1.16
CA ILE A 44 -2.65 -3.13 -2.18
C ILE A 44 -2.12 -3.51 -3.56
N GLY A 45 -0.84 -3.88 -3.64
CA GLY A 45 -0.19 -4.32 -4.88
C GLY A 45 1.22 -3.77 -5.05
N GLN A 46 1.76 -3.92 -6.27
CA GLN A 46 3.09 -3.44 -6.62
C GLN A 46 3.05 -2.09 -7.34
N PHE A 47 3.77 -1.11 -6.79
CA PHE A 47 3.80 0.26 -7.31
C PHE A 47 5.23 0.78 -7.40
N SER A 48 5.52 1.59 -8.41
CA SER A 48 6.84 2.22 -8.57
C SER A 48 6.89 3.66 -8.04
N ASN A 49 5.72 4.26 -7.78
CA ASN A 49 5.60 5.61 -7.25
C ASN A 49 4.20 5.88 -6.69
N TRP A 50 4.09 6.92 -5.87
CA TRP A 50 2.85 7.34 -5.23
C TRP A 50 1.72 7.71 -6.21
N LYS A 51 2.02 8.15 -7.44
CA LYS A 51 0.96 8.50 -8.42
C LYS A 51 0.22 7.27 -8.91
N GLN A 52 0.90 6.12 -9.02
CA GLN A 52 0.25 4.86 -9.35
C GLN A 52 -0.61 4.38 -8.18
N LEU A 53 -0.09 4.43 -6.95
CA LEU A 53 -0.83 4.09 -5.74
C LEU A 53 -2.09 4.96 -5.58
N LYS A 54 -1.95 6.27 -5.74
CA LYS A 54 -3.07 7.23 -5.71
C LYS A 54 -4.17 6.86 -6.69
N LYS A 55 -3.77 6.47 -7.91
CA LYS A 55 -4.74 6.09 -8.94
C LYS A 55 -5.55 4.88 -8.50
N GLU A 56 -4.89 3.85 -7.97
CA GLU A 56 -5.58 2.65 -7.44
C GLU A 56 -6.59 3.03 -6.36
N MET A 57 -6.18 3.84 -5.38
CA MET A 57 -7.04 4.27 -4.27
C MET A 57 -8.18 5.21 -4.66
N THR A 58 -8.08 5.85 -5.83
CA THR A 58 -9.13 6.74 -6.34
C THR A 58 -10.11 5.98 -7.24
N ASP A 59 -9.61 5.00 -7.99
CA ASP A 59 -10.40 4.23 -8.95
C ASP A 59 -11.21 3.11 -8.28
N ASP A 60 -10.78 2.62 -7.11
CA ASP A 60 -11.47 1.59 -6.32
C ASP A 60 -12.10 2.19 -5.04
N GLU A 61 -13.44 2.18 -4.98
CA GLU A 61 -14.26 2.70 -3.87
C GLU A 61 -14.02 1.95 -2.54
N GLY A 62 -13.32 0.81 -2.56
CA GLY A 62 -12.96 0.03 -1.38
C GLY A 62 -11.84 0.61 -0.54
N TRP A 63 -11.05 1.55 -1.07
CA TRP A 63 -9.90 2.13 -0.35
C TRP A 63 -10.24 3.37 0.45
N CYS A 64 -9.54 3.55 1.55
CA CYS A 64 -9.64 4.79 2.30
C CYS A 64 -9.01 5.97 1.58
N PRO A 65 -9.59 7.18 1.70
CA PRO A 65 -8.99 8.38 1.17
C PRO A 65 -7.78 8.79 2.02
N TYR A 66 -6.59 8.69 1.43
CA TYR A 66 -5.35 9.24 1.98
C TYR A 66 -4.98 10.55 1.28
N SER A 67 -4.30 11.45 1.99
CA SER A 67 -3.85 12.71 1.38
C SER A 67 -2.72 12.47 0.39
N ASP A 68 -2.67 13.26 -0.68
CA ASP A 68 -1.57 13.24 -1.64
C ASP A 68 -0.21 13.42 -0.97
N GLU A 69 -0.14 14.30 0.04
CA GLU A 69 1.08 14.56 0.82
C GLU A 69 1.57 13.31 1.55
N TYR A 70 0.65 12.53 2.13
CA TYR A 70 0.98 11.29 2.82
C TYR A 70 1.40 10.19 1.85
N LEU A 71 0.68 10.00 0.74
CA LEU A 71 1.07 9.02 -0.28
C LEU A 71 2.45 9.35 -0.87
N GLN A 72 2.75 10.64 -1.04
CA GLN A 72 4.04 11.10 -1.52
C GLN A 72 5.16 10.81 -0.51
N SER A 73 4.93 11.07 0.80
CA SER A 73 5.96 10.85 1.82
C SER A 73 6.42 9.39 1.90
N VAL A 74 5.50 8.43 1.74
CA VAL A 74 5.78 6.99 1.75
C VAL A 74 6.86 6.60 0.74
N PHE A 75 6.87 7.20 -0.44
CA PHE A 75 7.85 6.90 -1.50
C PHE A 75 9.08 7.81 -1.48
N GLU A 76 9.07 8.89 -0.71
CA GLU A 76 10.20 9.78 -0.53
C GLU A 76 11.13 9.33 0.61
N GLU A 77 10.58 8.68 1.65
CA GLU A 77 11.36 8.14 2.77
C GLU A 77 12.23 6.93 2.38
N ASP A 78 11.82 6.12 1.39
CA ASP A 78 12.57 4.92 0.93
C ASP A 78 13.56 5.21 -0.23
N ASN A 79 13.64 6.45 -0.71
CA ASN A 79 14.57 6.90 -1.76
C ASN A 79 15.85 7.56 -1.22
N GLN A 80 16.11 7.48 0.09
CA GLN A 80 17.34 7.95 0.76
C GLN A 80 18.33 6.80 1.02
#